data_AF-A0AAW9S881-F1
#
_entry.id   AF-A0AAW9S881-F1
#
_cell.length_a   1.000
_cell.length_b   1.000
_cell.length_c   1.000
_cell.angle_alpha   90.00
_cell.angle_beta   90.00
_cell.angle_gamma   90.00
#
_symmetry.space_group_name_H-M   'P 1'
#
loop_
_entity.id
_entity.type
_entity.pdbx_description
1 polymer ?
#
loop_
_entity_poly.entity_id
_entity_poly.type
_entity_poly.pdbx_seq_one_letter_code
_entity_poly.pdbx_strand_id
1 'polypeptide(L)'
;MKNVIILDLDGVLITTPSWKPDEIHIDGYSEFNRNAVRNLNKLLEEVDAELWLSSTKRMNQSLEKFKEIFASRNINKELNEARKRFWMRTDPMIGFNSEKLIENKKKIKTWDNKTNKQ
;
A
#
# COMPACT_ATOMS: atom_id res chain seq x y z
N MET A 1 4.29 -20.12 5.03
CA MET A 1 3.67 -18.77 4.90
C MET A 1 4.13 -18.20 3.58
N LYS A 2 3.27 -17.52 2.80
CA LYS A 2 3.74 -16.82 1.60
C LYS A 2 4.56 -15.60 2.00
N ASN A 3 5.65 -15.32 1.28
CA ASN A 3 6.42 -14.10 1.47
C ASN A 3 5.59 -12.88 1.05
N VAL A 4 5.86 -11.72 1.63
CA VAL A 4 5.15 -10.47 1.33
C VAL A 4 6.17 -9.38 1.06
N ILE A 5 6.02 -8.71 -0.09
CA ILE A 5 6.71 -7.46 -0.41
C ILE A 5 5.77 -6.32 -0.04
N ILE A 6 6.19 -5.52 0.93
CA ILE A 6 5.51 -4.28 1.30
C ILE A 6 6.15 -3.16 0.48
N LEU A 7 5.43 -2.67 -0.52
CA LEU A 7 5.89 -1.66 -1.45
C LEU A 7 5.51 -0.26 -0.96
N ASP A 8 6.51 0.56 -0.70
CA ASP A 8 6.35 2.02 -0.69
C ASP A 8 6.52 2.56 -2.12
N LEU A 9 5.84 3.66 -2.45
CA LEU A 9 5.96 4.28 -3.77
C LEU A 9 7.09 5.30 -3.78
N ASP A 10 7.18 6.12 -2.74
CA ASP A 10 8.17 7.18 -2.63
C ASP A 10 9.55 6.56 -2.38
N GLY A 11 10.54 6.96 -3.17
CA GLY A 11 11.89 6.41 -3.13
C GLY A 11 12.05 5.04 -3.81
N VAL A 12 10.95 4.36 -4.20
CA VAL A 12 11.01 3.12 -4.99
C VAL A 12 10.60 3.38 -6.44
N LEU A 13 9.31 3.67 -6.68
CA LEU A 13 8.78 3.92 -8.02
C LEU A 13 8.74 5.42 -8.35
N ILE A 14 8.54 6.28 -7.35
CA ILE A 14 8.58 7.73 -7.48
C ILE A 14 9.92 8.19 -6.93
N THR A 15 10.83 8.55 -7.84
CA THR A 15 12.21 8.93 -7.48
C THR A 15 12.48 10.42 -7.61
N THR A 16 11.43 11.24 -7.69
CA THR A 16 11.56 12.70 -7.71
C THR A 16 12.16 13.18 -6.39
N PRO A 17 13.19 14.04 -6.41
CA PRO A 17 13.70 14.66 -5.19
C PRO A 17 12.60 15.46 -4.48
N SER A 18 12.61 15.46 -3.15
CA SER A 18 11.58 16.11 -2.32
C SER A 18 11.41 17.63 -2.55
N TRP A 19 12.44 18.29 -3.08
CA TRP A 19 12.43 19.72 -3.40
C TRP A 19 11.83 20.04 -4.78
N LYS A 20 11.51 19.03 -5.59
CA LYS A 20 10.95 19.18 -6.94
C LYS A 20 9.53 18.58 -6.97
N PRO A 21 8.57 19.23 -7.65
CA PRO A 21 7.27 18.62 -7.87
C PRO A 21 7.39 17.36 -8.73
N ASP A 22 6.55 16.37 -8.43
CA ASP A 22 6.42 15.15 -9.23
C ASP A 22 6.00 15.50 -10.66
N GLU A 23 6.59 14.79 -11.63
CA GLU A 23 6.01 14.71 -12.96
C GLU A 23 4.71 13.93 -12.88
N ILE A 24 3.65 14.41 -13.51
CA ILE A 24 2.32 13.80 -13.46
C ILE A 24 2.05 13.11 -14.78
N HIS A 25 1.65 11.85 -14.72
CA HIS A 25 1.24 11.08 -15.89
C HIS A 25 -0.19 11.40 -16.31
N ILE A 26 -0.59 10.92 -17.47
CA ILE A 26 -1.93 11.14 -18.03
C ILE A 26 -3.08 10.60 -17.16
N ASP A 27 -2.80 9.67 -16.25
CA ASP A 27 -3.76 9.15 -15.27
C ASP A 27 -3.96 10.07 -14.05
N GLY A 28 -3.25 11.20 -13.99
CA GLY A 28 -3.33 12.17 -12.90
C GLY A 28 -2.50 11.80 -11.67
N TYR A 29 -1.68 10.76 -11.75
CA TYR A 29 -0.79 10.31 -10.67
C TYR A 29 0.68 10.58 -10.99
N SER A 30 1.54 10.56 -9.96
CA SER A 30 2.99 10.74 -10.12
C SER A 30 3.55 9.72 -11.13
N GLU A 31 4.43 10.17 -12.01
CA GLU A 31 5.13 9.35 -12.99
C GLU A 31 6.03 8.34 -12.28
N PHE A 32 5.95 7.08 -12.72
CA PHE A 32 6.84 6.04 -12.20
C PHE A 32 8.15 6.04 -12.98
N ASN A 33 9.26 5.92 -12.27
CA ASN A 33 10.56 5.74 -12.87
C ASN A 33 10.59 4.41 -13.64
N ARG A 34 10.75 4.47 -14.96
CA ARG A 34 10.74 3.29 -15.84
C ARG A 34 11.82 2.25 -15.49
N ASN A 35 12.99 2.69 -15.02
CA ASN A 35 14.04 1.78 -14.58
C ASN A 35 13.65 1.07 -13.28
N ALA A 36 13.00 1.78 -12.36
CA ALA A 36 12.49 1.21 -11.11
C ALA A 36 11.39 0.18 -11.37
N VAL A 37 10.43 0.48 -12.26
CA VAL A 37 9.39 -0.47 -12.69
C VAL A 37 10.03 -1.74 -13.26
N ARG A 38 11.00 -1.60 -14.18
CA ARG A 38 11.70 -2.74 -14.76
C ARG A 38 12.40 -3.60 -13.71
N ASN A 39 13.07 -2.98 -12.75
CA ASN A 39 13.77 -3.70 -11.68
C ASN A 39 12.79 -4.37 -10.70
N LEU A 40 11.66 -3.71 -10.39
CA LEU A 40 10.59 -4.27 -9.57
C LEU A 40 10.01 -5.52 -10.25
N ASN A 41 9.74 -5.49 -11.55
CA ASN A 41 9.26 -6.66 -12.28
C ASN A 41 10.23 -7.84 -12.23
N LYS A 42 11.53 -7.59 -12.44
CA LYS A 42 12.56 -8.65 -12.30
C LYS A 42 12.52 -9.29 -10.92
N LEU A 43 12.45 -8.48 -9.86
CA LEU A 43 12.32 -8.99 -8.49
C LEU A 43 11.04 -9.82 -8.31
N LEU A 44 9.91 -9.37 -8.87
CA LEU A 44 8.62 -10.06 -8.77
C LEU A 44 8.55 -11.36 -9.59
N GLU A 45 9.40 -11.50 -10.61
CA GLU A 45 9.59 -12.73 -11.39
C GLU A 45 10.45 -13.75 -10.63
N GLU A 46 11.44 -13.28 -9.88
CA GLU A 46 12.39 -14.13 -9.13
C GLU A 46 11.83 -14.59 -7.77
N VAL A 47 10.82 -13.91 -7.23
CA VAL A 47 10.31 -14.15 -5.88
C VAL A 47 8.83 -14.56 -5.87
N ASP A 48 8.51 -15.69 -5.24
CA ASP A 48 7.13 -16.03 -4.88
C ASP A 48 6.68 -15.25 -3.64
N ALA A 49 6.22 -14.02 -3.87
CA ALA A 49 5.67 -13.14 -2.85
C ALA A 49 4.35 -12.48 -3.27
N GLU A 50 3.53 -12.14 -2.28
CA GLU A 50 2.41 -11.20 -2.45
C GLU A 50 2.93 -9.76 -2.43
N LEU A 51 2.34 -8.89 -3.26
CA LEU A 51 2.69 -7.47 -3.30
C LEU A 51 1.64 -6.63 -2.60
N TRP A 52 2.03 -5.93 -1.54
CA TRP A 52 1.14 -5.10 -0.72
C TRP A 52 1.58 -3.64 -0.76
N LEU A 53 0.66 -2.75 -1.09
CA LEU A 53 0.94 -1.31 -1.16
C LEU A 53 0.79 -0.62 0.22
N SER A 54 1.88 -0.01 0.70
CA SER A 54 1.95 0.69 2.01
C SER A 54 2.18 2.20 1.92
N SER A 55 2.13 2.79 0.73
CA SER A 55 2.39 4.23 0.57
C SER A 55 1.32 5.12 1.24
N THR A 56 1.77 6.18 1.90
CA THR A 56 0.90 7.25 2.41
C THR A 56 0.14 7.97 1.30
N LYS A 57 0.68 7.98 0.06
CA LYS A 57 -0.02 8.49 -1.13
C LYS A 57 -1.24 7.63 -1.53
N ARG A 58 -1.46 6.47 -0.88
CA ARG A 58 -2.72 5.69 -1.00
C ARG A 58 -3.90 6.34 -0.27
N MET A 59 -3.68 7.31 0.62
CA MET A 59 -4.75 7.81 1.49
C MET A 59 -5.97 8.39 0.76
N ASN A 60 -5.80 8.80 -0.50
CA ASN A 60 -6.86 9.44 -1.29
C ASN A 60 -7.33 8.62 -2.50
N GLN A 61 -6.84 7.39 -2.69
CA GLN A 61 -7.15 6.56 -3.86
C GLN A 61 -7.47 5.11 -3.43
N SER A 62 -8.43 4.48 -4.11
CA SER A 62 -8.83 3.11 -3.80
C SER A 62 -7.78 2.09 -4.27
N LEU A 63 -7.81 0.86 -3.73
CA LEU A 63 -6.88 -0.18 -4.17
C LEU A 63 -7.15 -0.55 -5.64
N GLU A 64 -8.41 -0.56 -6.05
CA GLU A 64 -8.84 -0.79 -7.42
C GLU A 64 -8.19 0.22 -8.36
N LYS A 65 -8.15 1.49 -7.96
CA LYS A 65 -7.49 2.52 -8.77
C LYS A 65 -5.98 2.25 -8.91
N PHE A 66 -5.33 1.79 -7.86
CA PHE A 66 -3.92 1.41 -7.95
C PHE A 66 -3.68 0.15 -8.78
N LYS A 67 -4.62 -0.81 -8.79
CA LYS A 67 -4.54 -1.96 -9.70
C LYS A 67 -4.57 -1.49 -11.17
N GLU A 68 -5.45 -0.55 -11.50
CA GLU A 68 -5.50 0.06 -12.84
C GLU A 68 -4.19 0.79 -13.19
N ILE A 69 -3.66 1.60 -12.27
CA ILE A 69 -2.39 2.30 -12.47
C ILE A 69 -1.27 1.28 -12.67
N PHE A 70 -1.15 0.27 -11.82
CA PHE A 70 -0.08 -0.73 -11.92
C PHE A 70 -0.15 -1.50 -13.24
N ALA A 71 -1.35 -1.87 -13.68
CA ALA A 71 -1.57 -2.50 -14.97
C ALA A 71 -1.18 -1.58 -16.13
N SER A 72 -1.57 -0.30 -16.10
CA SER A 72 -1.22 0.66 -17.16
C SER A 72 0.27 1.03 -17.18
N ARG A 73 0.99 0.83 -16.06
CA ARG A 73 2.43 1.08 -15.92
C ARG A 73 3.30 -0.16 -16.09
N ASN A 74 2.76 -1.27 -16.64
CA ASN A 74 3.48 -2.51 -16.87
C ASN A 74 4.09 -3.11 -15.59
N ILE A 75 3.38 -3.11 -14.46
CA ILE A 75 3.79 -3.86 -13.27
C ILE A 75 3.11 -5.24 -13.32
N ASN A 76 3.91 -6.31 -13.42
CA ASN A 76 3.45 -7.64 -13.82
C ASN A 76 2.72 -8.43 -12.70
N LYS A 77 2.65 -7.88 -11.49
CA LYS A 77 2.04 -8.54 -10.32
C LYS A 77 0.82 -7.74 -9.87
N GLU A 78 -0.29 -8.43 -9.64
CA GLU A 78 -1.46 -7.82 -9.04
C GLU A 78 -1.18 -7.36 -7.59
N LEU A 79 -1.67 -6.18 -7.27
CA LEU A 79 -1.69 -5.68 -5.90
C LEU A 79 -2.73 -6.45 -5.08
N ASN A 80 -2.28 -7.05 -3.99
CA ASN A 80 -3.18 -7.65 -3.02
C ASN A 80 -3.58 -6.63 -1.95
N GLU A 81 -4.77 -6.79 -1.40
CA GLU A 81 -5.08 -6.14 -0.15
C GLU A 81 -4.07 -6.61 0.88
N ALA A 82 -3.38 -5.65 1.50
CA ALA A 82 -2.71 -5.97 2.74
C ALA A 82 -3.72 -6.66 3.63
N ARG A 83 -3.39 -7.83 4.19
CA ARG A 83 -4.22 -8.46 5.22
C ARG A 83 -4.23 -7.50 6.39
N LYS A 84 -5.13 -6.52 6.36
CA LYS A 84 -5.39 -5.54 7.40
C LYS A 84 -6.02 -6.30 8.53
N ARG A 85 -5.21 -7.09 9.25
CA ARG A 85 -5.70 -7.75 10.45
C ARG A 85 -5.99 -6.68 11.48
N PHE A 86 -5.10 -5.67 11.61
CA PHE A 86 -5.30 -4.55 12.53
C PHE A 86 -4.70 -3.25 11.96
N TRP A 87 -5.54 -2.28 11.63
CA TRP A 87 -5.09 -0.91 11.33
C TRP A 87 -5.41 -0.01 12.51
N MET A 88 -4.37 0.43 13.22
CA MET A 88 -4.51 1.42 14.31
C MET A 88 -4.23 2.81 13.74
N ARG A 89 -5.25 3.68 13.76
CA ARG A 89 -5.16 5.08 13.35
C ARG A 89 -5.78 5.97 14.41
N THR A 90 -5.13 7.10 14.67
CA THR A 90 -5.59 8.17 15.55
C THR A 90 -5.34 9.49 14.84
N ASP A 91 -6.12 10.53 15.16
CA ASP A 91 -5.84 11.86 14.63
C ASP A 91 -4.51 12.39 15.19
N PRO A 92 -3.69 13.13 14.40
CA PRO A 92 -2.36 13.59 14.79
C PRO A 92 -2.31 14.37 16.12
N MET A 93 -3.43 14.93 16.57
CA MET A 93 -3.55 15.72 17.80
C MET A 93 -4.20 14.96 18.98
N ILE A 94 -4.75 13.77 18.75
CA ILE A 94 -5.34 12.93 19.81
C ILE A 94 -4.29 11.95 20.35
N GLY A 95 -3.47 11.37 19.44
CA GLY A 95 -2.54 10.30 19.78
C GLY A 95 -3.22 9.00 20.23
N PHE A 96 -2.42 8.00 20.65
CA PHE A 96 -2.94 6.70 21.11
C PHE A 96 -3.15 6.67 22.63
N ASN A 97 -4.25 7.28 23.08
CA ASN A 97 -4.62 7.36 24.49
C ASN A 97 -5.44 6.13 24.98
N SER A 98 -5.79 6.10 26.27
CA SER A 98 -6.55 5.02 26.91
C SER A 98 -7.91 4.75 26.26
N GLU A 99 -8.59 5.79 25.78
CA GLU A 99 -9.87 5.65 25.07
C GLU A 99 -9.67 4.95 23.73
N LYS A 100 -8.66 5.37 22.95
CA LYS A 100 -8.29 4.73 21.69
C LYS A 100 -7.82 3.30 21.88
N LEU A 101 -7.15 2.96 22.99
CA LEU A 101 -6.80 1.59 23.34
C LEU A 101 -8.06 0.72 23.52
N ILE A 102 -9.03 1.19 24.29
CA ILE A 102 -10.29 0.47 24.53
C ILE A 102 -11.08 0.31 23.22
N GLU A 103 -11.15 1.35 22.41
CA GLU A 103 -11.78 1.34 21.09
C GLU A 103 -11.16 0.27 20.18
N ASN A 104 -9.83 0.25 20.07
CA ASN A 104 -9.13 -0.72 19.22
C ASN A 104 -9.28 -2.15 19.74
N LYS A 105 -9.25 -2.39 21.07
CA LYS A 105 -9.53 -3.71 21.65
C LYS A 105 -10.93 -4.24 21.28
N LYS A 106 -11.94 -3.37 21.21
CA LYS A 106 -13.30 -3.77 20.77
C LYS A 106 -13.34 -4.10 19.27
N LYS A 107 -12.64 -3.34 18.44
CA LYS A 107 -12.52 -3.61 17.00
C LYS A 107 -11.83 -4.94 16.74
N ILE A 108 -10.74 -5.23 17.45
CA ILE A 108 -10.01 -6.51 17.34
C ILE A 108 -10.95 -7.71 17.56
N LYS A 109 -11.68 -7.72 18.69
CA LYS A 109 -12.60 -8.81 19.04
C LYS A 109 -13.73 -9.02 18.04
N THR A 110 -14.25 -7.95 17.44
CA THR A 110 -15.34 -8.06 16.46
C THR A 110 -14.87 -8.63 15.12
N TRP A 111 -13.59 -8.48 14.79
CA TRP A 111 -12.99 -8.97 13.54
C TRP A 111 -12.57 -10.44 13.62
N ASP A 112 -12.06 -10.88 14.77
CA ASP A 112 -11.77 -12.29 15.03
C ASP A 112 -13.04 -13.16 14.86
N ASN A 113 -14.18 -12.64 15.31
CA ASN A 113 -15.48 -13.32 15.18
C ASN A 113 -16.02 -13.37 13.74
N LYS A 114 -15.63 -12.44 12.86
CA LYS A 114 -16.01 -12.46 11.44
C LYS A 114 -15.15 -13.42 10.62
N THR A 115 -13.88 -13.53 10.98
CA THR A 115 -12.91 -14.39 10.27
C THR A 115 -13.16 -15.88 10.56
N ASN A 116 -13.70 -16.21 11.74
CA ASN A 116 -14.07 -17.58 12.11
C ASN A 116 -15.43 -18.06 11.55
N LYS A 117 -16.08 -17.27 10.69
CA LYS A 117 -17.36 -17.62 10.04
C LYS A 117 -17.24 -17.81 8.52
N GLN A 118 -16.02 -17.87 7.98
CA GLN A 118 -15.73 -18.11 6.57
C GLN A 118 -14.94 -19.40 6.38
#